data_AF-A0A2V7R219-F1
#
_entry.id   AF-A0A2V7R219-F1
#
_cell.length_a   1.000
_cell.length_b   1.000
_cell.length_c   1.000
_cell.angle_alpha   90.00
_cell.angle_beta   90.00
_cell.angle_gamma   90.00
#
_symmetry.space_group_name_H-M   'P 1'
#
loop_
_entity.id
_entity.type
_entity.pdbx_description
1 polymer ?
#
loop_
_entity_poly.entity_id
_entity_poly.type
_entity_poly.pdbx_seq_one_letter_code
_entity_poly.pdbx_strand_id
1 'polypeptide(L)'
;MRESSLIGLYERRCELLNQLSTALRGRTVALWRVVRGGLATTEAVSRRPPPDGDLEFDVVDVLRRWGRLALPHSLWVGCRVDADRWHVAAVRNDPPEPPPTGLERRSPERLVVELGGLCLGAHERAWLAVDQATVYLCSALESLEACLGRVRTAEGLSANGRAHILADLARVADVIDGAMRA
;
A
#
# COMPACT_ATOMS: atom_id res chain seq x y z
N MET A 1 7.77 6.90 -13.15
CA MET A 1 6.63 7.09 -12.21
C MET A 1 6.18 5.78 -11.56
N ARG A 2 5.77 4.74 -12.30
CA ARG A 2 5.38 3.43 -11.71
C ARG A 2 6.47 2.80 -10.83
N GLU A 3 7.73 2.81 -11.25
CA GLU A 3 8.83 2.26 -10.46
C GLU A 3 9.07 3.04 -9.15
N SER A 4 9.03 4.37 -9.20
CA SER A 4 9.09 5.25 -8.02
C SER A 4 7.92 5.02 -7.07
N SER A 5 6.71 4.75 -7.59
CA SER A 5 5.54 4.44 -6.78
C SER A 5 5.66 3.10 -6.05
N LEU A 6 6.26 2.09 -6.68
CA LEU A 6 6.49 0.79 -6.05
C LEU A 6 7.57 0.87 -4.97
N ILE A 7 8.62 1.66 -5.18
CA ILE A 7 9.66 1.92 -4.18
C ILE A 7 9.04 2.63 -2.96
N GLY A 8 8.23 3.66 -3.17
CA GLY A 8 7.55 4.36 -2.07
C GLY A 8 6.60 3.46 -1.26
N LEU A 9 5.85 2.59 -1.93
CA LEU A 9 4.99 1.61 -1.26
C LEU A 9 5.80 0.61 -0.43
N TYR A 10 6.92 0.10 -0.97
CA TYR A 10 7.81 -0.79 -0.25
C TYR A 10 8.41 -0.12 0.99
N GLU A 11 8.91 1.11 0.87
CA GLU A 11 9.47 1.87 1.99
C GLU A 11 8.44 2.09 3.10
N ARG A 12 7.20 2.47 2.74
CA ARG A 12 6.09 2.63 3.69
C ARG A 12 5.72 1.33 4.39
N ARG A 13 5.70 0.21 3.66
CA ARG A 13 5.49 -1.12 4.25
C ARG A 13 6.58 -1.43 5.27
N CYS A 14 7.86 -1.24 4.90
CA CYS A 14 8.99 -1.46 5.80
C CYS A 14 8.92 -0.58 7.06
N GLU A 15 8.55 0.69 6.93
CA GLU A 15 8.36 1.61 8.06
C GLU A 15 7.32 1.07 9.07
N LEU A 16 6.15 0.66 8.59
CA LEU A 16 5.11 0.05 9.43
C LEU A 16 5.58 -1.26 10.06
N LEU A 17 6.23 -2.13 9.28
CA LEU A 17 6.76 -3.39 9.80
C LEU A 17 7.83 -3.15 10.87
N ASN A 18 8.64 -2.10 10.76
CA ASN A 18 9.60 -1.69 11.79
C ASN A 18 8.91 -1.28 13.10
N GLN A 19 7.81 -0.51 13.01
CA GLN A 19 7.02 -0.13 14.18
C GLN A 19 6.39 -1.35 14.86
N LEU A 20 5.85 -2.29 14.07
CA LEU A 20 5.33 -3.56 14.58
C LEU A 20 6.42 -4.40 15.23
N SER A 21 7.62 -4.46 14.63
CA SER A 21 8.78 -5.14 15.22
C SER A 21 9.12 -4.56 16.59
N THR A 22 9.16 -3.23 16.73
CA THR A 22 9.38 -2.57 18.02
C THR A 22 8.31 -2.95 19.04
N ALA A 23 7.03 -2.92 18.68
CA ALA A 23 5.93 -3.35 19.55
C ALA A 23 6.01 -4.84 19.92
N LEU A 24 6.57 -5.67 19.05
CA LEU A 24 6.82 -7.09 19.25
C LEU A 24 8.19 -7.38 19.88
N ARG A 25 8.80 -6.41 20.58
CA ARG A 25 10.09 -6.56 21.28
C ARG A 25 11.27 -6.88 20.35
N GLY A 26 11.28 -6.29 19.15
CA GLY A 26 12.36 -6.43 18.17
C GLY A 26 12.30 -7.70 17.32
N ARG A 27 11.21 -8.48 17.38
CA ARG A 27 11.02 -9.66 16.53
C ARG A 27 10.88 -9.28 15.06
N THR A 28 11.37 -10.15 14.17
CA THR A 28 11.18 -9.99 12.72
C THR A 28 9.72 -10.17 12.36
N VAL A 29 9.19 -9.18 11.63
CA VAL A 29 7.84 -9.17 11.08
C VAL A 29 7.95 -9.16 9.56
N ALA A 30 7.22 -10.04 8.90
CA ALA A 30 7.20 -10.13 7.45
C ALA A 30 5.79 -9.94 6.92
N LEU A 31 5.72 -9.39 5.72
CA LEU A 31 4.53 -9.25 4.90
C LEU A 31 4.67 -10.19 3.70
N TRP A 32 3.69 -11.05 3.51
CA TRP A 32 3.63 -12.01 2.41
C TRP A 32 2.42 -11.78 1.53
N ARG A 33 2.59 -12.01 0.23
CA ARG A 33 1.51 -12.09 -0.74
C ARG A 33 1.35 -13.52 -1.21
N VAL A 34 0.12 -14.04 -1.14
CA VAL A 34 -0.21 -15.34 -1.71
C VAL A 34 -0.24 -15.24 -3.22
N VAL A 35 0.56 -16.03 -3.92
CA VAL A 35 0.57 -16.11 -5.39
C VAL A 35 -0.33 -17.24 -5.88
N ARG A 36 -0.70 -17.20 -7.16
CA ARG A 36 -1.41 -18.32 -7.79
C ARG A 36 -0.55 -19.58 -7.72
N GLY A 37 -1.15 -20.69 -7.31
CA GLY A 37 -0.44 -21.95 -7.05
C GLY A 37 -0.21 -22.27 -5.58
N GLY A 38 -0.65 -21.39 -4.66
CA GLY A 38 -0.62 -21.69 -3.22
C GLY A 38 0.74 -21.50 -2.57
N LEU A 39 1.64 -20.76 -3.22
CA LEU A 39 2.89 -20.28 -2.61
C LEU A 39 2.69 -18.86 -2.10
N ALA A 40 3.63 -18.36 -1.30
CA ALA A 40 3.66 -16.97 -0.88
C ALA A 40 5.01 -16.32 -1.17
N THR A 41 4.98 -15.07 -1.61
CA THR A 41 6.15 -14.24 -1.86
C THR A 41 6.27 -13.18 -0.79
N THR A 42 7.48 -13.00 -0.24
CA THR A 42 7.76 -11.94 0.73
C THR A 42 7.73 -10.58 0.02
N GLU A 43 6.85 -9.69 0.46
CA GLU A 43 6.68 -8.33 -0.09
C GLU A 43 7.52 -7.31 0.67
N ALA A 44 7.68 -7.48 1.98
CA ALA A 44 8.45 -6.60 2.85
C ALA A 44 8.79 -7.31 4.18
N VAL A 45 9.83 -6.84 4.87
CA VAL A 45 10.28 -7.36 6.16
C VAL A 45 10.71 -6.19 7.05
N SER A 46 10.46 -6.28 8.36
CA SER A 46 10.97 -5.34 9.36
C SER A 46 12.48 -5.49 9.52
N ARG A 47 13.23 -4.38 9.42
CA ARG A 47 14.70 -4.30 9.34
C ARG A 47 15.27 -5.11 8.16
N ARG A 48 16.45 -4.73 7.65
CA ARG A 48 17.14 -5.49 6.59
C ARG A 48 17.32 -6.95 7.05
N PRO A 49 17.24 -7.91 6.12
CA PRO A 49 16.86 -9.28 6.45
C PRO A 49 17.78 -9.88 7.51
N PRO A 50 17.22 -10.67 8.46
CA PRO A 50 18.02 -11.44 9.40
C PRO A 50 18.95 -12.41 8.65
N PRO A 51 20.04 -12.88 9.29
CA PRO A 51 20.90 -13.93 8.72
C PRO A 51 20.06 -15.14 8.29
N ASP A 52 20.49 -15.79 7.22
CA ASP A 52 19.73 -16.80 6.46
C ASP A 52 18.91 -17.78 7.33
N GLY A 53 17.65 -18.00 6.95
CA GLY A 53 16.75 -19.01 7.53
C GLY A 53 15.55 -18.50 8.34
N ASP A 54 15.52 -17.21 8.69
CA ASP A 54 14.45 -16.65 9.55
C ASP A 54 13.15 -16.26 8.80
N LEU A 55 13.17 -16.31 7.46
CA LEU A 55 12.06 -15.86 6.60
C LEU A 55 11.41 -16.98 5.78
N GLU A 56 11.88 -18.22 5.92
CA GLU A 56 11.27 -19.36 5.26
C GLU A 56 10.02 -19.80 6.05
N PHE A 57 8.92 -19.09 5.82
CA PHE A 57 7.63 -19.36 6.43
C PHE A 57 6.59 -19.61 5.34
N ASP A 58 6.16 -20.88 5.21
CA ASP A 58 5.03 -21.20 4.35
C ASP A 58 3.71 -20.81 5.04
N VAL A 59 3.34 -19.55 4.85
CA VAL A 59 2.07 -19.00 5.34
C VAL A 59 0.87 -19.77 4.79
N VAL A 60 0.94 -20.32 3.58
CA VAL A 60 -0.19 -21.02 2.96
C VAL A 60 -0.41 -22.37 3.62
N ASP A 61 0.66 -23.14 3.82
CA ASP A 61 0.60 -24.43 4.51
C ASP A 61 0.20 -24.28 5.98
N VAL A 62 0.67 -23.24 6.66
CA VAL A 62 0.27 -22.94 8.05
C VAL A 62 -1.22 -22.59 8.13
N LEU A 63 -1.70 -21.70 7.26
CA LEU A 63 -3.12 -21.36 7.21
C LEU A 63 -3.99 -22.59 6.89
N ARG A 64 -3.55 -23.44 5.95
CA ARG A 64 -4.24 -24.69 5.63
C ARG A 64 -4.34 -25.63 6.84
N ARG A 65 -3.25 -25.81 7.60
CA ARG A 65 -3.26 -26.60 8.85
C ARG A 65 -4.19 -26.03 9.92
N TRP A 66 -4.40 -24.72 9.93
CA TRP A 66 -5.38 -24.05 10.80
C TRP A 66 -6.81 -24.04 10.23
N GLY A 67 -7.08 -24.74 9.13
CA GLY A 67 -8.39 -24.79 8.49
C GLY A 67 -8.80 -23.46 7.82
N ARG A 68 -7.83 -22.60 7.49
CA ARG A 68 -8.04 -21.31 6.83
C ARG A 68 -7.59 -21.38 5.37
N LEU A 69 -8.39 -20.77 4.49
CA LEU A 69 -8.05 -20.63 3.08
C LEU A 69 -7.43 -19.25 2.84
N ALA A 70 -6.25 -19.24 2.21
CA ALA A 70 -5.60 -18.02 1.78
C ALA A 70 -6.02 -17.74 0.33
N LEU A 71 -6.74 -16.64 0.10
CA LEU A 71 -7.20 -16.27 -1.25
C LEU A 71 -6.00 -15.85 -2.13
N PRO A 72 -6.04 -16.10 -3.45
CA PRO A 72 -5.02 -15.59 -4.35
C PRO A 72 -4.86 -14.06 -4.21
N HIS A 73 -3.61 -13.59 -4.23
CA HIS A 73 -3.22 -12.19 -4.06
C HIS A 73 -3.51 -11.56 -2.68
N SER A 74 -4.04 -12.34 -1.72
CA SER A 74 -4.23 -11.87 -0.35
C SER A 74 -2.88 -11.60 0.33
N LEU A 75 -2.88 -10.57 1.17
CA LEU A 75 -1.72 -10.15 1.95
C LEU A 75 -1.87 -10.63 3.40
N TRP A 76 -0.75 -11.08 3.97
CA TRP A 76 -0.68 -11.60 5.34
C TRP A 76 0.55 -11.05 6.03
N VAL A 77 0.39 -10.63 7.28
CA VAL A 77 1.49 -10.16 8.12
C VAL A 77 1.69 -11.14 9.26
N GLY A 78 2.92 -11.36 9.67
CA GLY A 78 3.19 -12.22 10.82
C GLY A 78 4.59 -12.13 11.35
N CYS A 79 4.76 -12.71 12.53
CA CYS A 79 6.03 -12.81 13.22
C CYS A 79 6.14 -14.16 13.93
N ARG A 80 7.36 -14.66 14.06
CA ARG A 80 7.67 -15.81 14.91
C ARG A 80 7.81 -15.33 16.36
N VAL A 81 7.06 -15.92 17.27
CA VAL A 81 7.07 -15.56 18.70
C VAL A 81 8.09 -16.39 19.47
N ASP A 82 8.21 -17.66 19.13
CA ASP A 82 9.19 -18.63 19.63
C ASP A 82 9.43 -19.70 18.54
N ALA A 83 10.25 -20.72 18.81
CA ALA A 83 10.68 -21.71 17.81
C ALA A 83 9.53 -22.32 16.99
N ASP A 84 8.37 -22.57 17.60
CA ASP A 84 7.25 -23.27 16.96
C ASP A 84 5.98 -22.42 16.83
N ARG A 85 5.91 -21.27 17.48
CA ARG A 85 4.70 -20.44 17.51
C ARG A 85 4.80 -19.23 16.60
N TRP A 86 3.90 -19.20 15.63
CA TRP A 86 3.69 -18.06 14.75
C TRP A 86 2.41 -17.30 15.12
N HIS A 87 2.47 -15.98 14.99
CA HIS A 87 1.28 -15.15 14.93
C HIS A 87 1.18 -14.57 13.52
N VAL A 88 0.02 -14.79 12.90
CA VAL A 88 -0.28 -14.37 11.54
C VAL A 88 -1.65 -13.72 11.52
N ALA A 89 -1.79 -12.62 10.78
CA ALA A 89 -3.06 -11.97 10.53
C ALA A 89 -3.20 -11.61 9.05
N ALA A 90 -4.44 -11.64 8.56
CA ALA A 90 -4.75 -11.12 7.23
C ALA A 90 -4.59 -9.60 7.24
N VAL A 91 -4.02 -9.07 6.15
CA VAL A 91 -4.11 -7.64 5.85
C VAL A 91 -5.53 -7.38 5.36
N ARG A 92 -6.27 -6.57 6.11
CA ARG A 92 -7.70 -6.35 5.92
C ARG A 92 -8.03 -4.91 6.22
N ASN A 93 -9.15 -4.43 5.67
CA ASN A 93 -9.58 -3.06 5.90
C ASN A 93 -10.53 -2.92 7.09
N ASP A 94 -11.28 -3.98 7.38
CA ASP A 94 -12.31 -3.97 8.40
C ASP A 94 -11.82 -4.71 9.65
N PRO A 95 -12.05 -4.17 10.84
CA PRO A 95 -11.66 -4.82 12.08
C PRO A 95 -12.35 -6.19 12.24
N PRO A 96 -11.71 -7.16 12.92
CA PRO A 96 -12.39 -8.39 13.29
C PRO A 96 -13.60 -8.08 14.16
N GLU A 97 -14.61 -8.93 14.07
CA GLU A 97 -15.71 -8.91 15.04
C GLU A 97 -15.16 -9.06 16.47
N PRO A 98 -15.75 -8.37 17.46
CA PRO A 98 -15.36 -8.51 18.84
C PRO A 98 -15.62 -9.97 19.31
N PRO A 99 -14.83 -10.46 20.29
CA PRO A 99 -15.06 -11.79 20.85
C PRO A 99 -16.50 -11.87 21.41
N PRO A 100 -17.20 -13.02 21.29
CA PRO A 100 -18.61 -13.15 21.68
C PRO A 100 -18.89 -12.77 23.15
N THR A 101 -17.89 -12.96 24.02
CA THR A 101 -17.98 -12.65 25.44
C THR A 101 -17.56 -11.22 25.79
N GLY A 102 -17.16 -10.39 24.82
CA GLY A 102 -16.57 -9.06 25.02
C GLY A 102 -15.16 -9.07 25.65
N LEU A 103 -14.78 -10.18 26.30
CA LEU A 103 -13.45 -10.39 26.85
C LEU A 103 -12.45 -10.80 25.77
N GLU A 104 -11.35 -10.06 25.71
CA GLU A 104 -10.23 -10.37 24.82
C GLU A 104 -9.54 -11.66 25.25
N ARG A 105 -9.37 -12.59 24.31
CA ARG A 105 -8.76 -13.92 24.51
C ARG A 105 -7.43 -14.08 23.80
N ARG A 106 -7.09 -13.13 22.90
CA ARG A 106 -5.84 -13.11 22.14
C ARG A 106 -4.71 -12.60 23.03
N SER A 107 -3.52 -13.14 22.83
CA SER A 107 -2.31 -12.61 23.47
C SER A 107 -2.04 -11.18 22.99
N PRO A 108 -1.36 -10.34 23.79
CA PRO A 108 -0.93 -9.01 23.36
C PRO A 108 -0.16 -9.03 22.03
N GLU A 109 0.71 -10.03 21.84
CA GLU A 109 1.48 -10.19 20.60
C GLU A 109 0.56 -10.47 19.40
N ARG A 110 -0.45 -11.33 19.58
CA ARG A 110 -1.43 -11.61 18.52
C ARG A 110 -2.25 -10.36 18.20
N LEU A 111 -2.62 -9.56 19.20
CA LEU A 111 -3.33 -8.29 18.99
C LEU A 111 -2.50 -7.31 18.18
N VAL A 112 -1.20 -7.16 18.48
CA VAL A 112 -0.30 -6.29 17.71
C VAL A 112 -0.24 -6.73 16.25
N VAL A 113 -0.12 -8.03 15.97
CA VAL A 113 -0.11 -8.55 14.59
C VAL A 113 -1.45 -8.30 13.89
N GLU A 114 -2.59 -8.49 14.57
CA GLU A 114 -3.91 -8.23 14.00
C GLU A 114 -4.18 -6.74 13.73
N LEU A 115 -3.72 -5.85 14.61
CA LEU A 115 -3.75 -4.40 14.41
C LEU A 115 -2.81 -3.97 13.28
N GLY A 116 -1.63 -4.59 13.19
CA GLY A 116 -0.69 -4.38 12.09
C GLY A 116 -1.33 -4.73 10.74
N GLY A 117 -2.06 -5.85 10.66
CA GLY A 117 -2.81 -6.22 9.47
C GLY A 117 -3.88 -5.19 9.06
N LEU A 118 -4.51 -4.54 10.04
CA LEU A 118 -5.48 -3.45 9.80
C LEU A 118 -4.81 -2.16 9.32
N CYS A 119 -3.73 -1.75 9.99
CA CYS A 119 -2.96 -0.55 9.60
C CYS A 119 -2.39 -0.69 8.19
N LEU A 120 -1.84 -1.86 7.86
CA LEU A 120 -1.37 -2.18 6.52
C LEU A 120 -2.52 -2.11 5.51
N GLY A 121 -3.69 -2.67 5.80
CA GLY A 121 -4.84 -2.62 4.89
C GLY A 121 -5.29 -1.20 4.59
N ALA A 122 -5.37 -0.35 5.63
CA ALA A 122 -5.67 1.07 5.46
C ALA A 122 -4.61 1.80 4.61
N HIS A 123 -3.32 1.48 4.79
CA HIS A 123 -2.23 2.04 3.98
C HIS A 123 -2.28 1.57 2.53
N GLU A 124 -2.51 0.29 2.27
CA GLU A 124 -2.67 -0.24 0.91
C GLU A 124 -3.82 0.47 0.17
N ARG A 125 -4.96 0.65 0.85
CA ARG A 125 -6.11 1.37 0.29
C ARG A 125 -5.80 2.83 0.00
N ALA A 126 -5.18 3.54 0.95
CA ALA A 126 -4.81 4.93 0.77
C ALA A 126 -3.82 5.11 -0.39
N TRP A 127 -2.84 4.21 -0.50
CA TRP A 127 -1.86 4.22 -1.58
C TRP A 127 -2.49 4.00 -2.95
N LEU A 128 -3.38 3.01 -3.09
CA LEU A 128 -4.11 2.78 -4.34
C LEU A 128 -4.94 3.99 -4.76
N ALA A 129 -5.52 4.73 -3.80
CA ALA A 129 -6.25 5.96 -4.10
C ALA A 129 -5.33 7.08 -4.61
N VAL A 130 -4.14 7.25 -4.00
CA VAL A 130 -3.13 8.23 -4.43
C VAL A 130 -2.56 7.88 -5.81
N ASP A 131 -2.24 6.61 -6.06
CA ASP A 131 -1.76 6.15 -7.36
C ASP A 131 -2.82 6.41 -8.45
N GLN A 132 -4.08 6.10 -8.16
CA GLN A 132 -5.18 6.35 -9.10
C GLN A 132 -5.42 7.85 -9.34
N ALA A 133 -5.34 8.68 -8.30
CA ALA A 133 -5.44 10.14 -8.43
C ALA A 133 -4.30 10.70 -9.29
N THR A 134 -3.08 10.21 -9.09
CA THR A 134 -1.91 10.57 -9.90
C THR A 134 -2.14 10.27 -11.37
N VAL A 135 -2.67 9.08 -11.70
CA VAL A 135 -3.04 8.73 -13.08
C VAL A 135 -4.04 9.73 -13.68
N TYR A 136 -5.08 10.09 -12.94
CA TYR A 136 -6.07 11.06 -13.40
C TYR A 136 -5.49 12.46 -13.61
N LEU A 137 -4.61 12.93 -12.70
CA LEU A 137 -3.94 14.23 -12.83
C LEU A 137 -2.99 14.26 -14.03
N CYS A 138 -2.25 13.18 -14.30
CA CYS A 138 -1.42 13.09 -15.51
C CYS A 138 -2.28 13.17 -16.78
N SER A 139 -3.38 12.42 -16.87
CA SER A 139 -4.28 12.48 -18.03
C SER A 139 -4.96 13.85 -18.20
N ALA A 140 -5.26 14.54 -17.09
CA ALA A 140 -5.77 15.90 -17.13
C ALA A 140 -4.72 16.89 -17.68
N LEU A 141 -3.45 16.74 -17.27
CA LEU A 141 -2.35 17.56 -17.76
C LEU A 141 -2.13 17.37 -19.26
N GLU A 142 -2.08 16.12 -19.74
CA GLU A 142 -1.98 15.80 -21.18
C GLU A 142 -3.15 16.42 -21.98
N SER A 143 -4.36 16.37 -21.42
CA SER A 143 -5.55 16.98 -22.04
C SER A 143 -5.45 18.51 -22.10
N LEU A 144 -4.92 19.14 -21.05
CA LEU A 144 -4.67 20.59 -21.01
C LEU A 144 -3.59 21.03 -21.99
N GLU A 145 -2.51 20.27 -22.13
CA GLU A 145 -1.47 20.51 -23.12
C GLU A 145 -2.03 20.46 -24.55
N ALA A 146 -2.89 19.49 -24.85
CA ALA A 146 -3.59 19.42 -26.13
C ALA A 146 -4.53 20.63 -26.34
N CYS A 147 -5.24 21.07 -25.30
CA CYS A 147 -6.05 22.29 -25.35
C CYS A 147 -5.22 23.55 -25.61
N LEU A 148 -4.10 23.71 -24.92
CA LEU A 148 -3.15 24.81 -25.14
C LEU A 148 -2.66 24.81 -26.59
N GLY A 149 -2.32 23.65 -27.14
CA GLY A 149 -1.95 23.48 -28.55
C GLY A 149 -3.05 23.97 -29.50
N ARG A 150 -4.30 23.54 -29.27
CA ARG A 150 -5.46 23.98 -30.08
C ARG A 150 -5.72 25.48 -29.97
N VAL A 151 -5.65 26.06 -28.76
CA VAL A 151 -5.86 27.50 -28.57
C VAL A 151 -4.75 28.31 -29.23
N ARG A 152 -3.52 27.81 -29.33
CA ARG A 152 -2.43 28.49 -30.05
C ARG A 152 -2.68 28.59 -31.55
N THR A 153 -3.27 27.56 -32.16
CA THR A 153 -3.47 27.49 -33.62
C THR A 153 -4.88 27.85 -34.09
N ALA A 154 -5.84 28.04 -33.17
CA ALA A 154 -7.23 28.32 -33.52
C ALA A 154 -7.39 29.61 -34.34
N GLU A 155 -8.12 29.52 -35.45
CA GLU A 155 -8.51 30.68 -36.26
C GLU A 155 -9.73 31.40 -35.65
N GLY A 156 -9.92 32.69 -35.97
CA GLY A 156 -11.07 33.48 -35.50
C GLY A 156 -10.98 34.01 -34.05
N LEU A 157 -9.94 33.66 -33.29
CA LEU A 157 -9.67 34.22 -31.96
C LEU A 157 -8.87 35.52 -32.05
N SER A 158 -9.37 36.57 -31.40
CA SER A 158 -8.61 37.81 -31.21
C SER A 158 -7.34 37.55 -30.40
N ALA A 159 -6.28 38.35 -30.65
CA ALA A 159 -5.01 38.20 -29.93
C ALA A 159 -5.20 38.29 -28.40
N ASN A 160 -6.05 39.22 -27.94
CA ASN A 160 -6.33 39.40 -26.52
C ASN A 160 -7.14 38.23 -25.93
N GLY A 161 -8.17 37.76 -26.65
CA GLY A 161 -8.95 36.58 -26.22
C GLY A 161 -8.10 35.32 -26.13
N ARG A 162 -7.19 35.12 -27.09
CA ARG A 162 -6.23 34.01 -27.07
C ARG A 162 -5.29 34.09 -25.86
N ALA A 163 -4.73 35.27 -25.59
CA ALA A 163 -3.82 35.47 -24.46
C ALA A 163 -4.50 35.15 -23.12
N HIS A 164 -5.76 35.56 -22.94
CA HIS A 164 -6.52 35.29 -21.72
C HIS A 164 -6.74 33.78 -21.50
N ILE A 165 -7.22 33.06 -22.52
CA ILE A 165 -7.47 31.63 -22.44
C ILE A 165 -6.17 30.85 -22.16
N LEU A 166 -5.06 31.22 -22.81
CA LEU A 166 -3.77 30.58 -22.55
C LEU A 166 -3.29 30.81 -21.12
N ALA A 167 -3.50 32.00 -20.55
CA ALA A 167 -3.14 32.30 -19.17
C ALA A 167 -3.97 31.49 -18.17
N ASP A 168 -5.28 31.32 -18.41
CA ASP A 168 -6.15 30.51 -17.56
C ASP A 168 -5.78 29.02 -17.62
N LEU A 169 -5.55 28.48 -18.82
CA LEU A 169 -5.14 27.08 -18.99
C LEU A 169 -3.78 26.80 -18.37
N ALA A 170 -2.82 27.73 -18.49
CA ALA A 170 -1.52 27.62 -17.84
C ALA A 170 -1.65 27.59 -16.31
N ARG A 171 -2.50 28.44 -15.73
CA ARG A 171 -2.75 28.44 -14.28
C ARG A 171 -3.32 27.10 -13.79
N VAL A 172 -4.24 26.50 -14.55
CA VAL A 172 -4.79 25.18 -14.19
C VAL A 172 -3.71 24.10 -14.26
N ALA A 173 -2.84 24.14 -15.28
CA ALA A 173 -1.72 23.21 -15.40
C ALA A 173 -0.75 23.35 -14.21
N ASP A 174 -0.41 24.57 -13.80
CA ASP A 174 0.46 24.82 -12.64
C ASP A 174 -0.15 24.28 -11.32
N VAL A 175 -1.47 24.40 -11.14
CA VAL A 175 -2.17 23.86 -9.96
C VAL A 175 -2.11 22.33 -9.94
N ILE A 176 -2.32 21.68 -11.09
CA ILE A 176 -2.25 20.22 -11.22
C ILE A 176 -0.81 19.72 -10.97
N ASP A 177 0.18 20.38 -11.57
CA ASP A 177 1.60 20.05 -11.40
C ASP A 177 2.06 20.24 -9.95
N GLY A 178 1.58 21.30 -9.28
CA GLY A 178 1.77 21.49 -7.85
C GLY A 178 1.17 20.38 -6.99
N ALA A 179 -0.04 19.92 -7.32
CA ALA A 179 -0.71 18.83 -6.61
C ALA A 179 0.00 17.48 -6.77
N MET A 180 0.68 17.24 -7.90
CA MET A 180 1.46 16.01 -8.12
C MET A 180 2.80 15.96 -7.36
N ARG A 181 3.29 17.10 -6.87
CA ARG A 181 4.58 17.21 -6.14
C ARG A 181 4.44 17.22 -4.62
N ALA A 182 3.22 17.36 -4.09
CA ALA A 182 2.92 17.41 -2.66
C ALA A 182 2.80 16.00 -2.06
#